data_AF-A0A3D4EH39-F1
#
_entry.id   AF-A0A3D4EH39-F1
#
_cell.length_a   1.000
_cell.length_b   1.000
_cell.length_c   1.000
_cell.angle_alpha   90.00
_cell.angle_beta   90.00
_cell.angle_gamma   90.00
#
_symmetry.space_group_name_H-M   'P 1'
#
loop_
_entity.id
_entity.type
_entity.pdbx_description
1 polymer ?
#
loop_
_entity_poly.entity_id
_entity_poly.type
_entity_poly.pdbx_seq_one_letter_code
_entity_poly.pdbx_strand_id
1 'polypeptide(L)'
;KVFGIATMSRAAGCEKDAAKIAELAISYLKDDMEAAKSFKVEGKRSDKSFPMTSIELSQYVGGELAEAYPECRVDVHEPELVVHVEIRDLAAYVHAAPTPGAGGMPVGSNGIGVTLLSGGIDSPVSTYMIAKRGVRLIPVHFFSFPYTSEQAKQKVIELAEILTAYCGKMTIEIVPFTHIQEEIRAKCPEDYFTLIMRRFMMRIASRIAEANGAKAIVTGENLGQVASQTMEAMASTQAVIDLPVLQPLIGMDKEEIVQTARKIGTFETSILPYEDCCTVFTPKHPKTKPKVHEVAEIESVLDIDALVDEAVAGIERVKVG
;
A
#
# COMPACT_ATOMS: atom_id res chain seq x y z
N LYS A 1 7.07 2.66 -8.26
CA LYS A 1 6.25 2.73 -7.03
C LYS A 1 4.78 3.15 -7.29
N VAL A 2 4.44 3.64 -8.48
CA VAL A 2 3.05 4.00 -8.86
C VAL A 2 2.24 2.74 -9.15
N PHE A 3 1.16 2.52 -8.38
CA PHE A 3 0.23 1.42 -8.62
C PHE A 3 -0.59 1.62 -9.90
N GLY A 4 -0.97 0.50 -10.53
CA GLY A 4 -1.63 0.46 -11.85
C GLY A 4 -0.67 0.28 -13.02
N ILE A 5 0.63 0.50 -12.82
CA ILE A 5 1.65 0.24 -13.83
C ILE A 5 2.16 -1.19 -13.67
N ALA A 6 1.84 -2.06 -14.64
CA ALA A 6 2.31 -3.45 -14.66
C ALA A 6 3.79 -3.55 -15.06
N THR A 7 4.16 -2.85 -16.12
CA THR A 7 5.52 -2.77 -16.66
C THR A 7 5.79 -1.36 -17.18
N MET A 8 7.06 -0.99 -17.25
CA MET A 8 7.51 0.28 -17.80
C MET A 8 8.72 0.04 -18.70
N SER A 9 8.64 0.55 -19.92
CA SER A 9 9.74 0.52 -20.88
C SER A 9 10.15 1.95 -21.23
N ARG A 10 11.45 2.24 -21.17
CA ARG A 10 11.99 3.47 -21.74
C ARG A 10 12.26 3.20 -23.22
N ALA A 11 11.51 3.85 -24.10
CA ALA A 11 11.61 3.65 -25.54
C ALA A 11 12.04 4.91 -26.27
N ALA A 12 12.83 4.73 -27.34
CA ALA A 12 13.14 5.78 -28.29
C ALA A 12 12.26 5.62 -29.54
N GLY A 13 11.74 6.73 -30.06
CA GLY A 13 10.88 6.75 -31.24
C GLY A 13 11.63 7.25 -32.48
N CYS A 14 11.36 6.66 -33.65
CA CYS A 14 11.82 7.13 -34.96
C CYS A 14 10.74 6.96 -36.04
N GLU A 15 11.06 7.41 -37.24
CA GLU A 15 10.24 7.21 -38.43
C GLU A 15 10.09 5.72 -38.75
N LYS A 16 9.00 5.36 -39.45
CA LYS A 16 8.70 3.98 -39.84
C LYS A 16 9.51 3.58 -41.07
N ASP A 17 10.82 3.56 -40.90
CA ASP A 17 11.80 3.13 -41.90
C ASP A 17 12.77 2.12 -41.26
N ALA A 18 13.01 1.00 -41.93
CA ALA A 18 13.78 -0.09 -41.35
C ALA A 18 15.23 0.32 -41.03
N ALA A 19 15.87 1.11 -41.89
CA ALA A 19 17.24 1.56 -41.67
C ALA A 19 17.31 2.56 -40.51
N LYS A 20 16.33 3.47 -40.40
CA LYS A 20 16.23 4.38 -39.25
C LYS A 20 15.98 3.67 -37.93
N ILE A 21 15.21 2.60 -37.94
CA ILE A 21 14.99 1.76 -36.76
C ILE A 21 16.30 1.07 -36.34
N ALA A 22 17.05 0.52 -37.29
CA ALA A 22 18.33 -0.13 -36.99
C ALA A 22 19.36 0.88 -36.44
N GLU A 23 19.50 2.04 -37.09
CA GLU A 23 20.37 3.15 -36.63
C GLU A 23 20.01 3.58 -35.20
N LEU A 24 18.71 3.71 -34.91
CA LEU A 24 18.24 4.03 -33.58
C LEU A 24 18.52 2.90 -32.59
N ALA A 25 18.30 1.64 -32.95
CA ALA A 25 18.57 0.50 -32.08
C ALA A 25 20.04 0.42 -31.68
N ILE A 26 20.95 0.61 -32.64
CA ILE A 26 22.40 0.63 -32.41
C ILE A 26 22.75 1.76 -31.44
N SER A 27 22.33 2.99 -31.75
CA SER A 27 22.72 4.15 -30.93
C SER A 27 22.07 4.19 -29.55
N TYR A 28 20.78 3.85 -29.44
CA TYR A 28 20.01 3.97 -28.21
C TYR A 28 20.28 2.85 -27.20
N LEU A 29 20.51 1.61 -27.67
CA LEU A 29 20.76 0.45 -26.82
C LEU A 29 22.25 0.08 -26.70
N LYS A 30 23.15 1.00 -27.06
CA LYS A 30 24.60 0.74 -27.07
C LYS A 30 25.10 0.12 -25.77
N ASP A 31 24.81 0.74 -24.63
CA ASP A 31 25.30 0.27 -23.33
C ASP A 31 24.73 -1.12 -22.97
N ASP A 32 23.46 -1.37 -23.30
CA ASP A 32 22.81 -2.68 -23.08
C ASP A 32 23.44 -3.76 -23.97
N MET A 33 23.71 -3.44 -25.24
CA MET A 33 24.34 -4.34 -26.21
C MET A 33 25.79 -4.66 -25.84
N GLU A 34 26.57 -3.67 -25.37
CA GLU A 34 27.95 -3.85 -24.91
C GLU A 34 28.04 -4.66 -23.61
N ALA A 35 27.00 -4.61 -22.76
CA ALA A 35 26.95 -5.35 -21.51
C ALA A 35 26.47 -6.81 -21.67
N ALA A 36 25.61 -7.08 -22.64
CA ALA A 36 25.01 -8.40 -22.86
C ALA A 36 25.92 -9.33 -23.67
N LYS A 37 25.94 -10.62 -23.32
CA LYS A 37 26.68 -11.63 -24.11
C LYS A 37 25.87 -12.21 -25.25
N SER A 38 24.54 -12.19 -25.14
CA SER A 38 23.64 -12.64 -26.19
C SER A 38 22.40 -11.78 -26.31
N PHE A 39 21.87 -11.70 -27.53
CA PHE A 39 20.66 -10.94 -27.79
C PHE A 39 19.71 -11.60 -28.80
N LYS A 40 18.47 -11.11 -28.80
CA LYS A 40 17.43 -11.40 -29.79
C LYS A 40 16.66 -10.14 -30.11
N VAL A 41 16.21 -9.99 -31.36
CA VAL A 41 15.27 -8.93 -31.74
C VAL A 41 13.85 -9.47 -31.84
N GLU A 42 12.90 -8.79 -31.20
CA GLU A 42 11.47 -9.09 -31.28
C GLU A 42 10.69 -7.91 -31.88
N GLY A 43 10.31 -8.08 -33.16
CA GLY A 43 9.50 -7.14 -33.91
C GLY A 43 7.99 -7.33 -33.66
N LYS A 44 7.30 -6.28 -33.23
CA LYS A 44 5.84 -6.27 -33.08
C LYS A 44 5.22 -5.18 -33.94
N ARG A 45 4.32 -5.59 -34.83
CA ARG A 45 3.69 -4.67 -35.79
C ARG A 45 2.19 -4.53 -35.53
N SER A 46 1.79 -3.38 -35.01
CA SER A 46 0.38 -2.98 -34.92
C SER A 46 -0.09 -2.45 -36.28
N ASP A 47 0.75 -1.66 -36.95
CA ASP A 47 0.45 -1.09 -38.25
C ASP A 47 0.63 -2.10 -39.41
N LYS A 48 -0.52 -2.59 -39.89
CA LYS A 48 -0.82 -3.28 -41.17
C LYS A 48 -0.01 -2.87 -42.41
N SER A 49 0.31 -1.60 -42.53
CA SER A 49 0.81 -1.03 -43.78
C SER A 49 2.34 -1.06 -43.93
N PHE A 50 3.09 -1.26 -42.84
CA PHE A 50 4.55 -1.26 -42.92
C PHE A 50 5.08 -2.44 -43.77
N PRO A 51 6.07 -2.22 -44.67
CA PRO A 51 6.41 -3.16 -45.74
C PRO A 51 6.93 -4.53 -45.28
N MET A 52 7.65 -4.57 -44.15
CA MET A 52 8.19 -5.81 -43.59
C MET A 52 7.22 -6.47 -42.61
N THR A 53 7.21 -7.79 -42.61
CA THR A 53 6.63 -8.60 -41.54
C THR A 53 7.44 -8.43 -40.24
N SER A 54 6.84 -8.80 -39.10
CA SER A 54 7.53 -8.82 -37.81
C SER A 54 8.82 -9.64 -37.83
N ILE A 55 8.83 -10.77 -38.55
CA ILE A 55 9.98 -11.67 -38.65
C ILE A 55 11.07 -11.03 -39.51
N GLU A 56 10.71 -10.49 -40.68
CA GLU A 56 11.66 -9.80 -41.56
C GLU A 56 12.29 -8.59 -40.87
N LEU A 57 11.50 -7.81 -40.14
CA LEU A 57 11.99 -6.68 -39.37
C LEU A 57 12.96 -7.12 -38.26
N SER A 58 12.61 -8.17 -37.51
CA SER A 58 13.50 -8.77 -36.51
C SER A 58 14.82 -9.23 -37.11
N GLN A 59 14.78 -9.89 -38.27
CA GLN A 59 15.97 -10.38 -38.96
C GLN A 59 16.83 -9.23 -39.48
N TYR A 60 16.22 -8.22 -40.08
CA TYR A 60 16.91 -7.04 -40.60
C TYR A 60 17.63 -6.28 -39.48
N VAL A 61 16.90 -5.87 -38.44
CA VAL A 61 17.49 -5.13 -37.31
C VAL A 61 18.49 -6.01 -36.54
N GLY A 62 18.22 -7.32 -36.44
CA GLY A 62 19.15 -8.26 -35.79
C GLY A 62 20.47 -8.39 -36.55
N GLY A 63 20.44 -8.36 -37.88
CA GLY A 63 21.65 -8.34 -38.71
C GLY A 63 22.49 -7.09 -38.47
N GLU A 64 21.87 -5.92 -38.55
CA GLU A 64 22.55 -4.63 -38.33
C GLU A 64 23.15 -4.54 -36.92
N LEU A 65 22.44 -5.03 -35.89
CA LEU A 65 22.96 -5.09 -34.52
C LEU A 65 24.11 -6.10 -34.37
N ALA A 66 24.05 -7.26 -35.03
CA ALA A 66 25.13 -8.25 -34.99
C ALA A 66 26.41 -7.75 -35.67
N GLU A 67 26.29 -6.96 -36.75
CA GLU A 67 27.42 -6.30 -37.40
C GLU A 67 28.01 -5.19 -36.53
N ALA A 68 27.17 -4.38 -35.87
CA ALA A 68 27.60 -3.31 -35.00
C ALA A 68 28.23 -3.81 -33.67
N TYR A 69 27.78 -4.96 -33.17
CA TYR A 69 28.18 -5.54 -31.87
C TYR A 69 28.62 -7.01 -32.03
N PRO A 70 29.77 -7.29 -32.66
CA PRO A 70 30.21 -8.66 -32.97
C PRO A 70 30.48 -9.53 -31.73
N GLU A 71 30.71 -8.92 -30.56
CA GLU A 71 30.93 -9.61 -29.28
C GLU A 71 29.63 -10.09 -28.61
N CYS A 72 28.46 -9.58 -29.04
CA CYS A 72 27.14 -9.98 -28.54
C CYS A 72 26.52 -10.98 -29.51
N ARG A 73 26.45 -12.27 -29.13
CA ARG A 73 25.98 -13.32 -30.05
C ARG A 73 24.45 -13.31 -30.20
N VAL A 74 23.95 -13.69 -31.36
CA VAL A 74 22.50 -13.90 -31.53
C VAL A 74 22.09 -15.22 -30.85
N ASP A 75 21.11 -15.17 -29.95
CA ASP A 75 20.49 -16.33 -29.30
C ASP A 75 18.96 -16.17 -29.32
N VAL A 76 18.27 -16.96 -30.15
CA VAL A 76 16.82 -16.85 -30.34
C VAL A 76 16.00 -17.60 -29.28
N HIS A 77 16.66 -18.38 -28.41
CA HIS A 77 16.01 -19.24 -27.42
C HIS A 77 16.14 -18.64 -26.01
N GLU A 78 17.36 -18.34 -25.57
CA GLU A 78 17.65 -17.82 -24.22
C GLU A 78 18.60 -16.61 -24.29
N PRO A 79 18.14 -15.48 -24.86
CA PRO A 79 18.94 -14.26 -24.92
C PRO A 79 19.10 -13.61 -23.54
N GLU A 80 20.28 -13.03 -23.27
CA GLU A 80 20.47 -12.13 -22.12
C GLU A 80 19.75 -10.78 -22.34
N LEU A 81 19.71 -10.30 -23.58
CA LEU A 81 19.02 -9.06 -23.98
C LEU A 81 17.96 -9.31 -25.06
N VAL A 82 16.73 -8.86 -24.82
CA VAL A 82 15.69 -8.79 -25.85
C VAL A 82 15.53 -7.35 -26.31
N VAL A 83 15.85 -7.10 -27.58
CA VAL A 83 15.63 -5.83 -28.26
C VAL A 83 14.24 -5.85 -28.87
N HIS A 84 13.34 -5.03 -28.35
CA HIS A 84 11.99 -4.89 -28.88
C HIS A 84 11.92 -3.77 -29.91
N VAL A 85 11.31 -4.08 -31.04
CA VAL A 85 11.02 -3.11 -32.11
C VAL A 85 9.51 -3.10 -32.33
N GLU A 86 8.85 -2.00 -31.98
CA GLU A 86 7.40 -1.86 -32.12
C GLU A 86 7.02 -0.86 -33.21
N ILE A 87 6.33 -1.32 -34.25
CA ILE A 87 5.74 -0.44 -35.27
C ILE A 87 4.30 -0.13 -34.87
N ARG A 88 4.07 1.15 -34.53
CA ARG A 88 2.75 1.71 -34.18
C ARG A 88 2.28 2.65 -35.30
N ASP A 89 1.10 3.23 -35.14
CA ASP A 89 0.46 4.01 -36.20
C ASP A 89 1.29 5.24 -36.61
N LEU A 90 1.88 5.94 -35.63
CA LEU A 90 2.59 7.20 -35.84
C LEU A 90 4.11 7.07 -35.93
N ALA A 91 4.70 6.06 -35.29
CA ALA A 91 6.15 5.93 -35.16
C ALA A 91 6.56 4.47 -34.93
N ALA A 92 7.85 4.21 -35.12
CA ALA A 92 8.51 3.00 -34.67
C ALA A 92 9.22 3.26 -33.34
N TYR A 93 9.19 2.29 -32.43
CA TYR A 93 9.81 2.39 -31.11
C TYR A 93 10.82 1.28 -30.89
N VAL A 94 11.97 1.62 -30.31
CA VAL A 94 12.99 0.65 -29.90
C VAL A 94 13.18 0.73 -28.39
N HIS A 95 13.21 -0.43 -27.73
CA HIS A 95 13.50 -0.53 -26.30
C HIS A 95 14.02 -1.91 -25.89
N ALA A 96 14.74 -1.98 -24.77
CA ALA A 96 15.10 -3.23 -24.10
C ALA A 96 13.89 -3.82 -23.33
N ALA A 97 14.12 -4.91 -22.60
CA ALA A 97 13.08 -5.56 -21.81
C ALA A 97 12.39 -4.59 -20.83
N PRO A 98 11.05 -4.68 -20.68
CA PRO A 98 10.32 -3.85 -19.72
C PRO A 98 10.78 -4.10 -18.29
N THR A 99 10.87 -3.03 -17.51
CA THR A 99 11.04 -3.10 -16.06
C THR A 99 9.69 -3.36 -15.38
N PRO A 100 9.61 -4.23 -14.36
CA PRO A 100 8.38 -4.42 -13.59
C PRO A 100 7.94 -3.13 -12.90
N GLY A 101 6.67 -2.77 -13.05
CA GLY A 101 6.05 -1.69 -12.31
C GLY A 101 5.63 -2.13 -10.91
N ALA A 102 4.90 -1.27 -10.18
CA ALA A 102 4.38 -1.65 -8.86
C ALA A 102 3.20 -2.64 -8.93
N GLY A 103 2.64 -2.85 -10.13
CA GLY A 103 1.42 -3.62 -10.36
C GLY A 103 0.22 -3.00 -9.65
N GLY A 104 -0.78 -3.82 -9.32
CA GLY A 104 -1.97 -3.33 -8.62
C GLY A 104 -2.87 -2.46 -9.49
N MET A 105 -3.62 -1.56 -8.86
CA MET A 105 -4.57 -0.65 -9.53
C MET A 105 -4.26 0.81 -9.19
N PRO A 106 -4.53 1.77 -10.08
CA PRO A 106 -4.31 3.19 -9.79
C PRO A 106 -5.04 3.61 -8.50
N VAL A 107 -4.33 4.26 -7.59
CA VAL A 107 -4.93 4.74 -6.32
C VAL A 107 -6.08 5.70 -6.60
N GLY A 108 -7.22 5.48 -5.96
CA GLY A 108 -8.47 6.20 -6.18
C GLY A 108 -9.42 5.56 -7.20
N SER A 109 -8.98 4.54 -7.96
CA SER A 109 -9.85 3.82 -8.90
C SER A 109 -10.94 2.98 -8.22
N ASN A 110 -10.75 2.60 -6.95
CA ASN A 110 -11.68 1.77 -6.17
C ASN A 110 -12.18 2.48 -4.90
N GLY A 111 -12.49 3.77 -5.02
CA GLY A 111 -13.10 4.55 -3.94
C GLY A 111 -12.15 4.93 -2.82
N ILE A 112 -12.73 5.19 -1.64
CA ILE A 112 -12.04 5.74 -0.46
C ILE A 112 -12.24 4.79 0.71
N GLY A 113 -11.18 4.57 1.50
CA GLY A 113 -11.22 3.83 2.76
C GLY A 113 -10.57 4.63 3.89
N VAL A 114 -11.07 4.47 5.12
CA VAL A 114 -10.39 4.93 6.32
C VAL A 114 -9.41 3.86 6.75
N THR A 115 -8.15 4.19 7.05
CA THR A 115 -7.18 3.22 7.57
C THR A 115 -6.79 3.58 8.99
N LEU A 116 -6.87 2.61 9.91
CA LEU A 116 -6.42 2.80 11.28
C LEU A 116 -4.90 2.68 11.31
N LEU A 117 -4.23 3.83 11.24
CA LEU A 117 -2.78 3.92 11.23
C LEU A 117 -2.25 4.07 12.64
N SER A 118 -1.37 3.15 13.03
CA SER A 118 -0.77 3.07 14.34
C SER A 118 0.75 3.16 14.22
N GLY A 119 1.44 3.27 15.35
CA GLY A 119 2.90 3.36 15.39
C GLY A 119 3.62 2.02 15.24
N GLY A 120 2.89 0.95 14.94
CA GLY A 120 3.40 -0.41 14.82
C GLY A 120 3.70 -0.82 13.38
N ILE A 121 4.21 -2.05 13.22
CA ILE A 121 4.64 -2.58 11.92
C ILE A 121 3.46 -2.86 10.98
N ASP A 122 2.31 -3.25 11.54
CA ASP A 122 1.27 -3.95 10.79
C ASP A 122 0.36 -2.97 10.02
N SER A 123 -0.05 -1.86 10.64
CA SER A 123 -0.98 -0.91 10.02
C SER A 123 -0.41 -0.14 8.82
N PRO A 124 0.89 0.21 8.72
CA PRO A 124 1.46 0.73 7.48
C PRO A 124 1.43 -0.30 6.35
N VAL A 125 1.65 -1.59 6.65
CA VAL A 125 1.62 -2.67 5.67
C VAL A 125 0.20 -2.89 5.14
N SER A 126 -0.80 -2.94 6.02
CA SER A 126 -2.20 -3.08 5.59
C SER A 126 -2.66 -1.89 4.74
N THR A 127 -2.27 -0.67 5.13
CA THR A 127 -2.49 0.57 4.37
C THR A 127 -1.91 0.45 2.95
N TYR A 128 -0.65 0.06 2.82
CA TYR A 128 0.01 -0.16 1.53
C TYR A 128 -0.70 -1.23 0.68
N MET A 129 -1.11 -2.35 1.28
CA MET A 129 -1.77 -3.46 0.57
C MET A 129 -3.14 -3.06 0.01
N ILE A 130 -3.93 -2.26 0.74
CA ILE A 130 -5.21 -1.76 0.25
C ILE A 130 -5.03 -0.65 -0.79
N ALA A 131 -4.04 0.24 -0.62
CA ALA A 131 -3.69 1.22 -1.65
C ALA A 131 -3.30 0.54 -2.98
N LYS A 132 -2.58 -0.59 -2.93
CA LYS A 132 -2.26 -1.41 -4.10
C LYS A 132 -3.49 -1.91 -4.86
N ARG A 133 -4.64 -2.03 -4.18
CA ARG A 133 -5.93 -2.37 -4.78
C ARG A 133 -6.71 -1.14 -5.26
N GLY A 134 -6.07 0.02 -5.39
CA GLY A 134 -6.65 1.21 -5.99
C GLY A 134 -7.53 2.03 -5.05
N VAL A 135 -7.48 1.77 -3.74
CA VAL A 135 -8.27 2.52 -2.75
C VAL A 135 -7.48 3.73 -2.27
N ARG A 136 -8.11 4.91 -2.26
CA ARG A 136 -7.53 6.11 -1.62
C ARG A 136 -7.75 6.03 -0.11
N LEU A 137 -6.71 6.30 0.68
CA LEU A 137 -6.77 6.11 2.12
C LEU A 137 -6.79 7.42 2.90
N ILE A 138 -7.59 7.44 3.96
CA ILE A 138 -7.63 8.47 5.00
C ILE A 138 -7.06 7.85 6.27
N PRO A 139 -5.79 8.12 6.61
CA PRO A 139 -5.19 7.63 7.84
C PRO A 139 -5.86 8.26 9.07
N VAL A 140 -6.29 7.43 10.01
CA VAL A 140 -6.79 7.83 11.31
C VAL A 140 -5.84 7.30 12.36
N HIS A 141 -5.31 8.20 13.19
CA HIS A 141 -4.44 7.86 14.31
C HIS A 141 -5.08 8.32 15.62
N PHE A 142 -5.16 7.43 16.62
CA PHE A 142 -5.66 7.77 17.94
C PHE A 142 -4.50 8.15 18.86
N PHE A 143 -4.60 9.31 19.50
CA PHE A 143 -3.55 9.90 20.30
C PHE A 143 -4.06 10.25 21.69
N SER A 144 -3.34 9.83 22.74
CA SER A 144 -3.76 9.95 24.13
C SER A 144 -2.77 10.75 24.97
N PHE A 145 -2.50 11.99 24.60
CA PHE A 145 -1.66 12.88 25.42
C PHE A 145 -2.33 13.17 26.78
N PRO A 146 -1.61 13.19 27.92
CA PRO A 146 -0.16 13.05 28.08
C PRO A 146 0.34 11.60 28.30
N TYR A 147 -0.53 10.59 28.17
CA TYR A 147 -0.14 9.18 28.36
C TYR A 147 0.69 8.64 27.20
N THR A 148 0.45 9.11 25.98
CA THR A 148 1.35 8.91 24.82
C THR A 148 2.18 10.16 24.58
N SER A 149 3.41 9.98 24.09
CA SER A 149 4.32 11.08 23.83
C SER A 149 4.12 11.72 22.46
N GLU A 150 4.51 12.99 22.30
CA GLU A 150 4.55 13.66 20.99
C GLU A 150 5.45 12.91 19.99
N GLN A 151 6.48 12.20 20.46
CA GLN A 151 7.30 11.34 19.61
C GLN A 151 6.51 10.15 19.04
N ALA A 152 5.54 9.61 19.78
CA ALA A 152 4.65 8.56 19.26
C ALA A 152 3.76 9.10 18.13
N LYS A 153 3.21 10.31 18.29
CA LYS A 153 2.47 11.02 17.24
C LYS A 153 3.37 11.27 16.01
N GLN A 154 4.56 11.80 16.23
CA GLN A 154 5.53 12.09 15.16
C GLN A 154 5.93 10.82 14.39
N LYS A 155 6.14 9.69 15.10
CA LYS A 155 6.41 8.38 14.48
C LYS A 155 5.33 8.00 13.46
N VAL A 156 4.06 8.23 13.77
CA VAL A 156 2.95 7.91 12.85
C VAL A 156 2.90 8.86 11.65
N ILE A 157 3.21 10.15 11.86
CA ILE A 157 3.34 11.12 10.77
C ILE A 157 4.47 10.71 9.81
N GLU A 158 5.61 10.28 10.34
CA GLU A 158 6.74 9.77 9.54
C GLU A 158 6.36 8.51 8.75
N LEU A 159 5.66 7.57 9.37
CA LEU A 159 5.15 6.37 8.67
C LEU A 159 4.20 6.75 7.53
N ALA A 160 3.31 7.71 7.75
CA ALA A 160 2.42 8.21 6.71
C ALA A 160 3.20 8.90 5.57
N GLU A 161 4.23 9.69 5.88
CA GLU A 161 5.10 10.34 4.89
C GLU A 161 5.82 9.30 4.01
N ILE A 162 6.37 8.23 4.61
CA ILE A 162 6.99 7.12 3.87
C ILE A 162 5.99 6.46 2.91
N LEU A 163 4.75 6.28 3.35
CA LEU A 163 3.70 5.66 2.56
C LEU A 163 3.24 6.51 1.36
N THR A 164 3.47 7.84 1.37
CA THR A 164 3.07 8.73 0.25
C THR A 164 3.68 8.32 -1.08
N ALA A 165 4.87 7.69 -1.05
CA ALA A 165 5.54 7.16 -2.24
C ALA A 165 4.72 6.09 -3.00
N TYR A 166 3.72 5.49 -2.34
CA TYR A 166 2.82 4.47 -2.89
C TYR A 166 1.36 4.93 -2.89
N CYS A 167 0.92 5.53 -1.79
CA CYS A 167 -0.48 5.92 -1.57
C CYS A 167 -0.82 7.29 -2.16
N GLY A 168 0.18 8.07 -2.58
CA GLY A 168 0.02 9.49 -2.92
C GLY A 168 -0.17 10.35 -1.68
N LYS A 169 -0.60 11.61 -1.90
CA LYS A 169 -0.83 12.58 -0.83
C LYS A 169 -1.94 12.13 0.10
N MET A 170 -1.73 12.28 1.41
CA MET A 170 -2.69 11.89 2.44
C MET A 170 -2.91 13.02 3.43
N THR A 171 -4.05 12.96 4.13
CA THR A 171 -4.34 13.80 5.28
C THR A 171 -4.66 12.89 6.44
N ILE A 172 -3.83 12.95 7.47
CA ILE A 172 -3.95 12.17 8.69
C ILE A 172 -4.95 12.88 9.59
N GLU A 173 -5.96 12.16 10.07
CA GLU A 173 -6.91 12.58 11.09
C GLU A 173 -6.39 12.08 12.45
N ILE A 174 -5.84 12.98 13.26
CA ILE A 174 -5.30 12.68 14.59
C ILE A 174 -6.41 12.94 15.61
N VAL A 175 -6.91 11.85 16.19
CA VAL A 175 -8.07 11.84 17.09
C VAL A 175 -7.59 11.91 18.54
N PRO A 176 -8.00 12.91 19.34
CA PRO A 176 -7.76 12.92 20.77
C PRO A 176 -8.58 11.81 21.43
N PHE A 177 -7.92 10.96 22.22
CA PHE A 177 -8.54 9.73 22.72
C PHE A 177 -8.40 9.51 24.23
N THR A 178 -7.74 10.44 24.93
CA THR A 178 -7.49 10.39 26.38
C THR A 178 -8.77 10.28 27.21
N HIS A 179 -9.75 11.17 26.99
CA HIS A 179 -10.96 11.23 27.80
C HIS A 179 -11.77 9.91 27.70
N ILE A 180 -11.87 9.34 26.49
CA ILE A 180 -12.51 8.03 26.29
C ILE A 180 -11.82 6.95 27.10
N GLN A 181 -10.48 6.90 27.09
CA GLN A 181 -9.73 5.92 27.87
C GLN A 181 -9.93 6.10 29.39
N GLU A 182 -9.95 7.34 29.89
CA GLU A 182 -10.20 7.64 31.30
C GLU A 182 -11.60 7.18 31.73
N GLU A 183 -12.62 7.45 30.92
CA GLU A 183 -14.00 7.04 31.17
C GLU A 183 -14.18 5.51 31.17
N ILE A 184 -13.56 4.81 30.21
CA ILE A 184 -13.56 3.34 30.19
C ILE A 184 -12.89 2.81 31.46
N ARG A 185 -11.73 3.35 31.84
CA ARG A 185 -10.99 2.91 33.03
C ARG A 185 -11.77 3.15 34.32
N ALA A 186 -12.52 4.24 34.41
CA ALA A 186 -13.28 4.61 35.59
C ALA A 186 -14.55 3.77 35.77
N LYS A 187 -15.19 3.38 34.67
CA LYS A 187 -16.57 2.85 34.70
C LYS A 187 -16.70 1.40 34.24
N CYS A 188 -15.72 0.85 33.53
CA CYS A 188 -15.79 -0.50 32.97
C CYS A 188 -14.80 -1.47 33.65
N PRO A 189 -15.08 -2.79 33.65
CA PRO A 189 -14.13 -3.79 34.12
C PRO A 189 -12.83 -3.76 33.30
N GLU A 190 -11.70 -3.90 34.00
CA GLU A 190 -10.35 -3.77 33.43
C GLU A 190 -10.11 -4.76 32.27
N ASP A 191 -10.59 -6.00 32.37
CA ASP A 191 -10.39 -7.05 31.35
C ASP A 191 -11.09 -6.78 30.01
N TYR A 192 -12.07 -5.86 29.98
CA TYR A 192 -12.77 -5.41 28.79
C TYR A 192 -12.22 -4.12 28.20
N PHE A 193 -11.28 -3.44 28.88
CA PHE A 193 -10.77 -2.12 28.51
C PHE A 193 -10.39 -2.04 27.03
N THR A 194 -9.51 -2.95 26.57
CA THR A 194 -9.03 -2.95 25.18
C THR A 194 -10.15 -3.19 24.17
N LEU A 195 -11.16 -4.01 24.49
CA LEU A 195 -12.27 -4.28 23.57
C LEU A 195 -13.18 -3.07 23.39
N ILE A 196 -13.56 -2.43 24.51
CA ILE A 196 -14.41 -1.23 24.50
C ILE A 196 -13.68 -0.08 23.80
N MET A 197 -12.39 0.09 24.12
CA MET A 197 -11.51 1.06 23.46
C MET A 197 -11.52 0.88 21.93
N ARG A 198 -11.36 -0.35 21.44
CA ARG A 198 -11.39 -0.64 20.00
C ARG A 198 -12.77 -0.40 19.38
N ARG A 199 -13.87 -0.66 20.11
CA ARG A 199 -15.23 -0.32 19.65
C ARG A 199 -15.39 1.19 19.46
N PHE A 200 -14.85 2.03 20.36
CA PHE A 200 -14.81 3.48 20.17
C PHE A 200 -13.98 3.89 18.95
N MET A 201 -12.81 3.27 18.74
CA MET A 201 -12.00 3.53 17.55
C MET A 201 -12.77 3.23 16.26
N MET A 202 -13.54 2.13 16.20
CA MET A 202 -14.36 1.79 15.05
C MET A 202 -15.51 2.78 14.84
N ARG A 203 -16.19 3.22 15.90
CA ARG A 203 -17.25 4.24 15.82
C ARG A 203 -16.73 5.56 15.25
N ILE A 204 -15.61 6.06 15.79
CA ILE A 204 -15.00 7.31 15.32
C ILE A 204 -14.53 7.17 13.86
N ALA A 205 -13.88 6.06 13.52
CA ALA A 205 -13.47 5.80 12.14
C ALA A 205 -14.66 5.71 11.18
N SER A 206 -15.82 5.20 11.64
CA SER A 206 -17.06 5.18 10.87
C SER A 206 -17.63 6.59 10.65
N ARG A 207 -17.61 7.46 11.67
CA ARG A 207 -18.01 8.87 11.53
C ARG A 207 -17.11 9.61 10.54
N ILE A 208 -15.80 9.39 10.60
CA ILE A 208 -14.83 9.95 9.64
C ILE A 208 -15.09 9.38 8.23
N ALA A 209 -15.39 8.09 8.12
CA ALA A 209 -15.69 7.46 6.84
C ALA A 209 -16.94 8.06 6.19
N GLU A 210 -18.02 8.23 6.96
CA GLU A 210 -19.27 8.84 6.50
C GLU A 210 -19.03 10.28 6.00
N ALA A 211 -18.34 11.11 6.79
CA ALA A 211 -18.04 12.50 6.44
C ALA A 211 -17.21 12.64 5.15
N ASN A 212 -16.45 11.61 4.79
CA ASN A 212 -15.57 11.60 3.61
C ASN A 212 -16.05 10.70 2.46
N GLY A 213 -17.25 10.10 2.58
CA GLY A 213 -17.79 9.17 1.60
C GLY A 213 -16.98 7.87 1.44
N ALA A 214 -16.17 7.50 2.44
CA ALA A 214 -15.41 6.26 2.45
C ALA A 214 -16.34 5.05 2.60
N LYS A 215 -15.94 3.92 2.01
CA LYS A 215 -16.77 2.71 1.86
C LYS A 215 -16.26 1.51 2.64
N ALA A 216 -15.16 1.67 3.38
CA ALA A 216 -14.57 0.64 4.21
C ALA A 216 -13.64 1.24 5.27
N ILE A 217 -13.41 0.47 6.34
CA ILE A 217 -12.35 0.70 7.32
C ILE A 217 -11.27 -0.36 7.11
N VAL A 218 -10.00 0.02 7.18
CA VAL A 218 -8.84 -0.86 7.01
C VAL A 218 -8.12 -0.96 8.34
N THR A 219 -7.78 -2.19 8.75
CA THR A 219 -7.00 -2.43 9.97
C THR A 219 -5.75 -3.25 9.67
N GLY A 220 -4.74 -3.14 10.52
CA GLY A 220 -3.55 -3.99 10.51
C GLY A 220 -3.70 -5.28 11.31
N GLU A 221 -4.92 -5.76 11.54
CA GLU A 221 -5.14 -6.97 12.35
C GLU A 221 -4.75 -8.24 11.60
N ASN A 222 -4.20 -9.20 12.35
CA ASN A 222 -3.98 -10.56 11.92
C ASN A 222 -4.47 -11.57 12.97
N LEU A 223 -4.93 -12.73 12.52
CA LEU A 223 -5.65 -13.65 13.40
C LEU A 223 -4.73 -14.32 14.41
N GLY A 224 -5.03 -14.16 15.70
CA GLY A 224 -4.35 -14.88 16.79
C GLY A 224 -3.01 -14.30 17.24
N GLN A 225 -2.61 -13.11 16.76
CA GLN A 225 -1.34 -12.49 17.18
C GLN A 225 -1.39 -11.92 18.61
N VAL A 226 -2.49 -11.28 18.99
CA VAL A 226 -2.71 -10.72 20.33
C VAL A 226 -4.10 -11.06 20.86
N ALA A 227 -4.30 -10.92 22.17
CA ALA A 227 -5.56 -11.26 22.84
C ALA A 227 -6.79 -10.54 22.27
N SER A 228 -6.62 -9.32 21.75
CA SER A 228 -7.68 -8.52 21.13
C SER A 228 -7.96 -8.88 19.66
N GLN A 229 -7.26 -9.86 19.10
CA GLN A 229 -7.34 -10.28 17.70
C GLN A 229 -7.71 -11.78 17.57
N THR A 230 -8.54 -12.27 18.49
CA THR A 230 -9.29 -13.54 18.30
C THR A 230 -10.52 -13.29 17.43
N MET A 231 -11.13 -14.35 16.89
CA MET A 231 -12.37 -14.23 16.11
C MET A 231 -13.48 -13.56 16.92
N GLU A 232 -13.61 -13.92 18.21
CA GLU A 232 -14.58 -13.37 19.13
C GLU A 232 -14.33 -11.88 19.41
N ALA A 233 -13.06 -11.49 19.62
CA ALA A 233 -12.68 -10.10 19.85
C ALA A 233 -12.89 -9.23 18.61
N MET A 234 -12.57 -9.74 17.41
CA MET A 234 -12.84 -9.05 16.14
C MET A 234 -14.34 -8.89 15.92
N ALA A 235 -15.14 -9.94 16.10
CA ALA A 235 -16.59 -9.85 15.99
C ALA A 235 -17.17 -8.80 16.95
N SER A 236 -16.70 -8.77 18.20
CA SER A 236 -17.10 -7.75 19.17
C SER A 236 -16.70 -6.34 18.75
N THR A 237 -15.48 -6.16 18.23
CA THR A 237 -14.99 -4.84 17.77
C THR A 237 -15.76 -4.33 16.56
N GLN A 238 -16.13 -5.21 15.63
CA GLN A 238 -16.80 -4.85 14.37
C GLN A 238 -18.31 -4.67 14.52
N ALA A 239 -18.94 -5.24 15.54
CA ALA A 239 -20.40 -5.18 15.74
C ALA A 239 -20.99 -3.78 16.01
N VAL A 240 -20.17 -2.72 16.04
CA VAL A 240 -20.59 -1.33 16.28
C VAL A 240 -20.64 -0.48 15.02
N ILE A 241 -20.37 -1.08 13.86
CA ILE A 241 -20.37 -0.42 12.56
C ILE A 241 -20.97 -1.34 11.50
N ASP A 242 -21.50 -0.73 10.44
CA ASP A 242 -22.03 -1.46 9.27
C ASP A 242 -21.04 -1.47 8.08
N LEU A 243 -19.99 -0.64 8.14
CA LEU A 243 -18.99 -0.57 7.07
C LEU A 243 -18.15 -1.86 7.01
N PRO A 244 -17.81 -2.35 5.81
CA PRO A 244 -16.86 -3.43 5.64
C PRO A 244 -15.51 -3.10 6.30
N VAL A 245 -14.97 -4.06 7.05
CA VAL A 245 -13.63 -3.98 7.63
C VAL A 245 -12.67 -4.83 6.80
N LEU A 246 -11.72 -4.19 6.12
CA LEU A 246 -10.71 -4.85 5.32
C LEU A 246 -9.50 -5.16 6.20
N GLN A 247 -9.14 -6.44 6.29
CA GLN A 247 -8.04 -6.95 7.11
C GLN A 247 -7.02 -7.68 6.22
N PRO A 248 -6.16 -6.97 5.47
CA PRO A 248 -5.25 -7.58 4.49
C PRO A 248 -4.28 -8.60 5.08
N LEU A 249 -4.00 -8.47 6.38
CA LEU A 249 -3.01 -9.27 7.08
C LEU A 249 -3.63 -10.48 7.80
N ILE A 250 -4.95 -10.70 7.67
CA ILE A 250 -5.70 -11.66 8.49
C ILE A 250 -5.09 -13.07 8.53
N GLY A 251 -4.50 -13.51 7.41
CA GLY A 251 -3.85 -14.81 7.25
C GLY A 251 -2.33 -14.76 7.10
N MET A 252 -1.68 -13.62 7.36
CA MET A 252 -0.22 -13.48 7.27
C MET A 252 0.43 -13.73 8.62
N ASP A 253 1.58 -14.39 8.60
CA ASP A 253 2.44 -14.47 9.78
C ASP A 253 3.27 -13.19 9.97
N LYS A 254 3.96 -13.10 11.12
CA LYS A 254 4.72 -11.89 11.46
C LYS A 254 5.91 -11.63 10.54
N GLU A 255 6.55 -12.69 10.06
CA GLU A 255 7.73 -12.58 9.21
C GLU A 255 7.35 -12.05 7.83
N GLU A 256 6.25 -12.53 7.25
CA GLU A 256 5.71 -12.01 5.99
C GLU A 256 5.37 -10.51 6.07
N ILE A 257 4.80 -10.08 7.19
CA ILE A 257 4.49 -8.67 7.45
C ILE A 257 5.78 -7.85 7.57
N VAL A 258 6.76 -8.33 8.33
CA VAL A 258 8.07 -7.67 8.51
C VAL A 258 8.81 -7.53 7.19
N GLN A 259 8.84 -8.57 6.35
CA GLN A 259 9.44 -8.52 5.03
C GLN A 259 8.78 -7.46 4.15
N THR A 260 7.45 -7.35 4.22
CA THR A 260 6.72 -6.30 3.50
C THR A 260 7.04 -4.91 4.06
N ALA A 261 7.09 -4.74 5.38
CA ALA A 261 7.45 -3.48 6.03
C ALA A 261 8.85 -3.01 5.64
N ARG A 262 9.83 -3.93 5.56
CA ARG A 262 11.18 -3.64 5.08
C ARG A 262 11.18 -3.23 3.62
N LYS A 263 10.46 -3.97 2.76
CA LYS A 263 10.32 -3.65 1.33
C LYS A 263 9.75 -2.26 1.08
N ILE A 264 8.77 -1.83 1.89
CA ILE A 264 8.14 -0.51 1.72
C ILE A 264 8.82 0.60 2.53
N GLY A 265 9.83 0.26 3.33
CA GLY A 265 10.64 1.21 4.10
C GLY A 265 10.02 1.67 5.42
N THR A 266 8.96 1.03 5.91
CA THR A 266 8.26 1.43 7.15
C THR A 266 8.80 0.74 8.40
N PHE A 267 9.60 -0.33 8.25
CA PHE A 267 10.04 -1.16 9.37
C PHE A 267 10.86 -0.37 10.42
N GLU A 268 11.90 0.35 10.01
CA GLU A 268 12.83 1.01 10.94
C GLU A 268 12.12 2.08 11.80
N THR A 269 11.20 2.85 11.21
CA THR A 269 10.37 3.81 11.93
C THR A 269 9.38 3.11 12.87
N SER A 270 8.80 1.99 12.45
CA SER A 270 7.80 1.25 13.24
C SER A 270 8.36 0.66 14.54
N ILE A 271 9.67 0.36 14.59
CA ILE A 271 10.31 -0.25 15.77
C ILE A 271 10.87 0.78 16.77
N LEU A 272 10.72 2.07 16.50
CA LEU A 272 11.13 3.11 17.46
C LEU A 272 10.37 2.92 18.80
N PRO A 273 11.05 3.03 19.95
CA PRO A 273 10.55 2.61 21.27
C PRO A 273 9.61 3.65 21.90
N TYR A 274 8.59 4.06 21.14
CA TYR A 274 7.53 4.96 21.60
C TYR A 274 6.22 4.19 21.67
N GLU A 275 5.62 4.19 22.86
CA GLU A 275 4.38 3.48 23.16
C GLU A 275 3.21 4.03 22.34
N ASP A 276 2.31 3.12 21.95
CA ASP A 276 1.13 3.44 21.14
C ASP A 276 -0.08 3.66 22.05
N CYS A 277 -1.12 4.34 21.55
CA CYS A 277 -2.36 4.57 22.29
C CYS A 277 -2.98 3.27 22.82
N CYS A 278 -2.86 2.19 22.07
CA CYS A 278 -3.43 0.88 22.42
C CYS A 278 -2.68 0.17 23.57
N THR A 279 -1.43 0.54 23.87
CA THR A 279 -0.68 -0.07 24.97
C THR A 279 -0.94 0.62 26.31
N VAL A 280 -1.38 1.89 26.26
CA VAL A 280 -1.79 2.65 27.43
C VAL A 280 -2.97 1.97 28.13
N PHE A 281 -2.80 1.65 29.41
CA PHE A 281 -3.78 0.93 30.24
C PHE A 281 -4.14 -0.48 29.75
N THR A 282 -3.23 -1.16 29.05
CA THR A 282 -3.43 -2.57 28.69
C THR A 282 -3.65 -3.41 29.95
N PRO A 283 -4.73 -4.18 30.04
CA PRO A 283 -5.03 -4.99 31.21
C PRO A 283 -4.04 -6.15 31.35
N LYS A 284 -3.79 -6.61 32.58
CA LYS A 284 -2.93 -7.79 32.83
C LYS A 284 -3.50 -9.09 32.24
N HIS A 285 -4.83 -9.21 32.23
CA HIS A 285 -5.55 -10.39 31.77
C HIS A 285 -6.67 -9.99 30.80
N PRO A 286 -6.35 -9.60 29.55
CA PRO A 286 -7.35 -9.20 28.57
C PRO A 286 -8.32 -10.34 28.23
N LYS A 287 -9.59 -10.00 28.04
CA LYS A 287 -10.62 -10.97 27.63
C LYS A 287 -10.38 -11.44 26.19
N THR A 288 -10.10 -12.73 26.01
CA THR A 288 -9.83 -13.34 24.68
C THR A 288 -11.06 -13.92 24.00
N LYS A 289 -12.13 -14.22 24.75
CA LYS A 289 -13.38 -14.79 24.23
C LYS A 289 -14.60 -13.97 24.66
N PRO A 290 -14.67 -12.68 24.30
CA PRO A 290 -15.80 -11.84 24.65
C PRO A 290 -17.07 -12.26 23.89
N LYS A 291 -18.23 -12.08 24.51
CA LYS A 291 -19.52 -12.17 23.81
C LYS A 291 -19.97 -10.77 23.43
N VAL A 292 -20.44 -10.60 22.18
CA VAL A 292 -20.82 -9.28 21.65
C VAL A 292 -21.85 -8.56 22.53
N HIS A 293 -22.90 -9.26 22.99
CA HIS A 293 -23.92 -8.68 23.85
C HIS A 293 -23.39 -8.27 25.24
N GLU A 294 -22.46 -9.05 25.79
CA GLU A 294 -21.85 -8.77 27.09
C GLU A 294 -21.01 -7.48 27.03
N VAL A 295 -20.22 -7.32 25.96
CA VAL A 295 -19.44 -6.07 25.77
C VAL A 295 -20.35 -4.87 25.57
N ALA A 296 -21.45 -5.03 24.81
CA ALA A 296 -22.44 -3.98 24.61
C ALA A 296 -23.15 -3.56 25.91
N GLU A 297 -23.47 -4.52 26.78
CA GLU A 297 -24.05 -4.25 28.10
C GLU A 297 -23.05 -3.51 29.00
N ILE A 298 -21.79 -3.96 29.03
CA ILE A 298 -20.74 -3.34 29.84
C ILE A 298 -20.51 -1.88 29.44
N GLU A 299 -20.40 -1.57 28.15
CA GLU A 299 -20.14 -0.20 27.70
C GLU A 299 -21.37 0.72 27.80
N SER A 300 -22.57 0.19 28.09
CA SER A 300 -23.81 0.98 28.19
C SER A 300 -23.81 2.00 29.33
N VAL A 301 -22.89 1.87 30.29
CA VAL A 301 -22.66 2.85 31.36
C VAL A 301 -21.94 4.11 30.88
N LEU A 302 -21.40 4.10 29.66
CA LEU A 302 -20.69 5.20 29.04
C LEU A 302 -21.64 6.03 28.16
N ASP A 303 -21.42 7.34 28.11
CA ASP A 303 -22.11 8.22 27.15
C ASP A 303 -21.38 8.15 25.79
N ILE A 304 -21.63 7.05 25.06
CA ILE A 304 -20.88 6.71 23.84
C ILE A 304 -20.98 7.82 22.80
N ASP A 305 -22.18 8.36 22.57
CA ASP A 305 -22.40 9.36 21.53
C ASP A 305 -21.71 10.68 21.87
N ALA A 306 -21.84 11.17 23.11
CA ALA A 306 -21.17 12.40 23.53
C ALA A 306 -19.64 12.27 23.43
N LEU A 307 -19.10 11.13 23.86
CA LEU A 307 -17.66 10.84 23.81
C LEU A 307 -17.12 10.75 22.37
N VAL A 308 -17.87 10.10 21.47
CA VAL A 308 -17.51 10.03 20.06
C VAL A 308 -17.57 11.41 19.41
N ASP A 309 -18.62 12.18 19.69
CA ASP A 309 -18.80 13.52 19.12
C ASP A 309 -17.72 14.50 19.60
N GLU A 310 -17.33 14.44 20.89
CA GLU A 310 -16.19 15.19 21.42
C GLU A 310 -14.89 14.83 20.70
N ALA A 311 -14.58 13.54 20.57
CA ALA A 311 -13.37 13.08 19.90
C ALA A 311 -13.32 13.49 18.43
N VAL A 312 -14.46 13.43 17.73
CA VAL A 312 -14.57 13.86 16.32
C VAL A 312 -14.42 15.38 16.18
N ALA A 313 -14.99 16.17 17.11
CA ALA A 313 -14.85 17.62 17.10
C ALA A 313 -13.40 18.07 17.38
N GLY A 314 -12.65 17.29 18.15
CA GLY A 314 -11.26 17.56 18.51
C GLY A 314 -10.21 17.10 17.50
N ILE A 315 -10.60 16.57 16.33
CA ILE A 315 -9.64 16.02 15.36
C ILE A 315 -8.69 17.10 14.81
N GLU A 316 -7.39 16.81 14.90
CA GLU A 316 -6.33 17.56 14.24
C GLU A 316 -6.00 16.94 12.87
N ARG A 317 -5.82 17.77 11.83
CA ARG A 317 -5.50 17.30 10.47
C ARG A 317 -4.08 17.65 10.07
N VAL A 318 -3.30 16.63 9.71
CA VAL A 318 -1.91 16.78 9.25
C VAL A 318 -1.78 16.29 7.81
N LYS A 319 -1.25 17.14 6.92
CA LYS A 319 -1.02 16.78 5.51
C LYS A 319 0.38 16.22 5.31
N VAL A 320 0.50 15.17 4.50
CA VAL A 320 1.76 14.53 4.11
C VAL A 320 1.80 14.34 2.58
N GLY A 321 2.96 14.60 1.95
CA GLY A 321 3.19 14.50 0.50
C GLY A 321 2.83 15.69 -0.38
#